data_AF-A0A1J6KMP1-F1
#
_entry.id   AF-A0A1J6KMP1-F1
#
_cell.length_a   1.000
_cell.length_b   1.000
_cell.length_c   1.000
_cell.angle_alpha   90.00
_cell.angle_beta   90.00
_cell.angle_gamma   90.00
#
_symmetry.space_group_name_H-M   'P 1'
#
loop_
_entity.id
_entity.type
_entity.pdbx_description
1 polymer ?
#
loop_
_entity_poly.entity_id
_entity_poly.type
_entity_poly.pdbx_seq_one_letter_code
_entity_poly.pdbx_strand_id
1 'polypeptide(L)'
;KPSIWLKDYITTIKTHTNNPYSTSNVISYDNLSPAYQSYLSVFSVLTEPQSFKEAAHDPRWIEAMNQEIKALEENYTWEVVGLPEGKKPIGSK
;
A
#
# COMPACT_ATOMS: atom_id res chain seq x y z
N LYS A 1 -7.16 7.27 -17.68
CA LYS A 1 -6.00 7.29 -16.73
C LYS A 1 -5.82 5.85 -16.24
N PRO A 2 -4.61 5.27 -16.24
CA PRO A 2 -4.39 3.92 -15.72
C PRO A 2 -4.79 3.86 -14.24
N SER A 3 -5.21 2.69 -13.76
CA SER A 3 -5.58 2.48 -12.37
C SER A 3 -4.39 2.76 -11.46
N ILE A 4 -4.62 3.51 -10.38
CA ILE A 4 -3.59 3.95 -9.44
C ILE A 4 -2.84 2.78 -8.79
N TRP A 5 -3.55 1.68 -8.56
CA TRP A 5 -3.07 0.44 -7.93
C TRP A 5 -2.07 -0.37 -8.77
N LEU A 6 -2.00 -0.11 -10.08
CA LEU A 6 -1.05 -0.82 -10.94
C LEU A 6 0.39 -0.29 -10.77
N LYS A 7 0.56 0.85 -10.08
CA LYS A 7 1.87 1.44 -9.79
C LYS A 7 2.64 0.68 -8.70
N ASP A 8 1.93 -0.02 -7.82
CA ASP A 8 2.51 -0.73 -6.67
C ASP A 8 3.00 -2.14 -7.05
N TYR A 9 2.48 -2.69 -8.14
CA TYR A 9 3.16 -3.77 -8.85
C TYR A 9 4.45 -3.18 -9.39
N ILE A 10 5.60 -3.67 -8.87
CA ILE A 10 6.95 -3.27 -9.26
C ILE A 10 7.08 -3.39 -10.79
N THR A 11 6.72 -2.33 -11.47
CA THR A 11 7.04 -2.11 -12.86
C THR A 11 8.13 -1.08 -12.75
N THR A 12 9.36 -1.49 -13.00
CA THR A 12 10.53 -0.62 -12.90
C THR A 12 10.38 0.52 -13.92
N ILE A 13 9.65 1.58 -13.58
CA ILE A 13 9.57 2.81 -14.38
C ILE A 13 10.83 3.63 -14.10
N LYS A 14 11.99 3.00 -14.32
CA LYS A 14 13.25 3.69 -14.54
C LYS A 14 13.89 3.03 -15.76
N THR A 15 13.65 3.68 -16.90
CA THR A 15 14.58 3.80 -18.03
C THR A 15 14.98 2.55 -18.82
N HIS A 16 14.09 1.61 -19.11
CA HIS A 16 14.29 0.73 -20.27
C HIS A 16 13.02 0.58 -21.10
N THR A 17 13.04 1.18 -22.29
CA THR A 17 12.19 0.78 -23.41
C THR A 17 12.44 -0.71 -23.68
N ASN A 18 11.40 -1.54 -23.55
CA ASN A 18 11.36 -3.02 -23.69
C ASN A 18 11.38 -3.82 -22.38
N ASN A 19 10.32 -3.69 -21.57
CA ASN A 19 9.89 -4.82 -20.73
C ASN A 19 8.85 -5.64 -21.53
N PRO A 20 9.22 -6.81 -22.08
CA PRO A 20 8.29 -7.64 -22.88
C PRO A 20 7.09 -8.17 -22.09
N TYR A 21 7.12 -8.07 -20.76
CA TYR A 21 6.07 -8.56 -19.85
C TYR A 21 5.41 -7.44 -19.05
N SER A 22 5.36 -6.22 -19.58
CA SER A 22 4.66 -5.13 -18.89
C SER A 22 3.17 -5.46 -18.74
N THR A 23 2.69 -5.58 -17.51
CA THR A 23 1.29 -5.85 -17.19
C THR A 23 0.36 -4.76 -17.73
N SER A 24 0.88 -3.53 -17.91
CA SER A 24 0.17 -2.43 -18.56
C SER A 24 -0.31 -2.74 -19.98
N ASN A 25 0.36 -3.67 -20.67
CA ASN A 25 0.03 -4.03 -22.06
C ASN A 25 -1.04 -5.14 -22.13
N VAL A 26 -1.31 -5.82 -21.01
CA VAL A 26 -2.23 -6.98 -20.95
C VAL A 26 -3.50 -6.64 -20.17
N ILE A 27 -3.46 -5.63 -19.30
CA ILE A 27 -4.61 -5.19 -18.51
C ILE A 27 -5.32 -4.05 -19.24
N SER A 28 -6.43 -4.37 -19.91
CA SER A 28 -7.38 -3.39 -20.47
C SER A 28 -8.76 -3.54 -19.81
N TYR A 29 -9.41 -2.41 -19.56
CA TYR A 29 -10.78 -2.34 -19.06
C TYR A 29 -11.81 -2.14 -20.19
N ASP A 30 -11.39 -2.11 -21.46
CA ASP A 30 -12.22 -1.73 -22.60
C ASP A 30 -13.38 -2.70 -22.88
N ASN A 31 -13.23 -3.97 -22.50
CA ASN A 31 -14.24 -5.02 -22.68
C ASN A 31 -15.21 -5.15 -21.49
N LEU A 32 -15.05 -4.32 -20.45
CA LEU A 32 -15.95 -4.33 -19.30
C LEU A 32 -17.21 -3.52 -19.59
N SER A 33 -18.33 -3.89 -18.96
CA SER A 33 -19.56 -3.11 -19.07
C SER A 33 -19.37 -1.70 -18.49
N PRO A 34 -20.04 -0.67 -19.02
CA PRO A 34 -19.93 0.70 -18.50
C PRO A 34 -20.28 0.80 -17.02
N ALA A 35 -21.25 0.00 -16.56
CA ALA A 35 -21.63 -0.08 -15.15
C ALA A 35 -20.48 -0.62 -14.28
N TYR A 36 -19.80 -1.67 -14.74
CA TYR A 36 -18.69 -2.27 -14.01
C TYR A 36 -17.42 -1.39 -14.05
N GLN A 37 -17.15 -0.71 -15.17
CA GLN A 37 -16.09 0.30 -15.23
C GLN A 37 -16.32 1.43 -14.21
N SER A 38 -17.56 1.91 -14.11
CA SER A 38 -17.94 2.95 -13.14
C SER A 38 -17.73 2.47 -11.71
N TYR A 39 -18.12 1.23 -11.40
CA TYR A 39 -17.87 0.61 -10.09
C TYR A 39 -16.37 0.51 -9.76
N LEU A 40 -15.54 0.03 -10.70
CA LEU A 40 -14.08 -0.07 -10.51
C LEU A 40 -13.40 1.29 -10.35
N SER A 41 -13.95 2.33 -10.97
CA SER A 41 -13.41 3.70 -10.88
C SER A 41 -13.45 4.24 -9.45
N VAL A 42 -14.44 3.84 -8.65
CA VAL A 42 -14.60 4.27 -7.24
C VAL A 42 -13.40 3.85 -6.40
N PHE A 43 -12.90 2.64 -6.60
CA PHE A 43 -11.69 2.18 -5.92
C PHE A 43 -10.51 3.04 -6.35
N SER A 44 -10.35 3.31 -7.64
CA SER A 44 -9.24 4.11 -8.18
C SER A 44 -9.18 5.57 -7.70
N VAL A 45 -10.14 6.04 -6.90
CA VAL A 45 -10.13 7.36 -6.24
C VAL A 45 -9.33 7.33 -4.92
N LEU A 46 -9.24 6.19 -4.26
CA LEU A 46 -8.59 6.05 -2.96
C LEU A 46 -7.07 6.14 -3.13
N THR A 47 -6.50 7.29 -2.78
CA THR A 47 -5.05 7.48 -2.82
C THR A 47 -4.43 7.02 -1.51
N GLU A 48 -3.47 6.11 -1.60
CA GLU A 48 -2.69 5.69 -0.45
C GLU A 48 -1.80 6.83 0.06
N PRO A 49 -1.65 7.00 1.38
CA PRO A 49 -0.69 7.93 1.96
C PRO A 49 0.72 7.57 1.50
N GLN A 50 1.51 8.57 1.12
CA GLN A 50 2.89 8.35 0.68
C GLN A 50 3.90 8.57 1.80
N SER A 51 3.44 9.00 2.97
CA SER A 51 4.29 9.19 4.14
C SER A 51 3.59 8.73 5.41
N PHE A 52 4.39 8.36 6.42
CA PHE A 52 3.89 8.08 7.75
C PHE A 52 3.07 9.25 8.32
N LYS A 53 3.51 10.49 8.07
CA LYS A 53 2.79 11.69 8.56
C LYS A 53 1.39 11.76 7.99
N GLU A 54 1.20 11.47 6.71
CA GLU A 54 -0.13 11.43 6.08
C GLU A 54 -0.97 10.27 6.63
N ALA A 55 -0.41 9.06 6.71
CA ALA A 55 -1.11 7.89 7.24
C ALA A 55 -1.54 8.08 8.70
N ALA A 56 -0.69 8.68 9.53
CA ALA A 56 -0.97 8.93 10.94
C ALA A 56 -2.09 9.95 11.20
N HIS A 57 -2.54 10.68 10.19
CA HIS A 57 -3.71 11.58 10.29
C HIS A 57 -4.95 11.01 9.59
N ASP A 58 -4.85 9.87 8.89
CA ASP A 58 -5.99 9.22 8.25
C ASP A 58 -6.63 8.21 9.22
N PRO A 59 -7.91 8.40 9.62
CA PRO A 59 -8.59 7.51 10.56
C PRO A 59 -8.61 6.04 10.13
N ARG A 60 -8.63 5.77 8.82
CA ARG A 60 -8.66 4.40 8.29
C ARG A 60 -7.34 3.67 8.53
N TRP A 61 -6.23 4.39 8.37
CA TRP A 61 -4.90 3.85 8.63
C TRP A 61 -4.63 3.71 10.12
N ILE A 62 -5.12 4.66 10.93
CA ILE A 62 -5.07 4.54 12.40
C ILE A 62 -5.83 3.30 12.87
N GLU A 63 -7.04 3.09 12.36
CA GLU A 63 -7.84 1.92 12.69
C GLU A 63 -7.14 0.61 12.29
N ALA A 64 -6.58 0.55 11.07
CA ALA A 64 -5.83 -0.61 10.62
C ALA A 64 -4.59 -0.89 11.50
N MET A 65 -3.83 0.14 11.88
CA MET A 65 -2.69 -0.01 12.81
C MET A 65 -3.12 -0.54 14.17
N ASN A 66 -4.24 -0.05 14.71
CA ASN A 66 -4.76 -0.52 16.00
C ASN A 66 -5.20 -1.99 15.92
N GLN A 67 -5.82 -2.40 14.81
CA GLN A 67 -6.20 -3.80 14.59
C GLN A 67 -4.99 -4.73 14.52
N GLU A 68 -3.93 -4.31 13.83
CA GLU A 68 -2.68 -5.07 13.76
C GLU A 68 -2.03 -5.19 15.15
N ILE A 69 -1.90 -4.09 15.90
CA ILE A 69 -1.35 -4.11 17.28
C ILE A 69 -2.15 -5.07 18.16
N LYS A 70 -3.48 -5.00 18.11
CA LYS A 70 -4.35 -5.91 18.87
C LYS A 70 -4.13 -7.37 18.45
N ALA A 71 -4.03 -7.66 17.16
CA ALA A 71 -3.77 -9.01 16.67
C ALA A 71 -2.41 -9.54 17.14
N LEU A 72 -1.39 -8.68 17.21
CA LEU A 72 -0.07 -9.04 17.73
C LEU A 72 -0.12 -9.38 19.23
N GLU A 73 -0.87 -8.62 20.03
CA GLU A 73 -1.09 -8.88 21.45
C GLU A 73 -1.86 -10.19 21.67
N GLU A 74 -2.95 -10.42 20.92
CA GLU A 74 -3.78 -11.62 21.03
C GLU A 74 -3.02 -12.89 20.63
N ASN A 75 -2.12 -12.80 19.65
CA ASN A 75 -1.34 -13.93 19.19
C ASN A 75 -0.08 -14.19 20.04
N TYR A 76 0.22 -13.35 21.04
CA TYR A 76 1.44 -13.42 21.84
C TYR A 76 2.73 -13.48 20.98
N THR A 77 2.71 -12.89 19.79
CA THR A 77 3.84 -12.92 18.84
C THR A 77 4.78 -11.73 19.03
N TRP A 78 4.37 -10.72 19.79
CA TRP A 78 5.12 -9.51 20.04
C TRP A 78 4.96 -9.03 21.49
N GLU A 79 6.04 -8.48 22.04
CA GLU A 79 6.06 -7.78 23.31
C GLU A 79 6.76 -6.42 23.15
N VAL A 80 6.19 -5.38 23.77
CA VAL A 80 6.85 -4.06 23.81
C VAL A 80 7.86 -4.07 24.94
N VAL A 81 9.14 -4.09 24.59
CA VAL A 81 10.25 -4.06 25.56
C VAL A 81 10.98 -2.73 25.51
N GLY A 82 11.49 -2.29 26.66
CA GLY A 82 12.39 -1.16 26.73
C GLY A 82 13.68 -1.41 25.93
N LEU A 83 14.34 -0.33 25.50
CA LEU A 83 15.63 -0.42 24.83
C LEU A 83 16.67 -1.08 25.76
N PRO A 84 17.30 -2.21 25.38
CA PRO A 84 18.30 -2.86 26.22
C PRO A 84 19.55 -1.98 26.39
N GLU A 85 20.23 -2.12 27.51
CA GLU A 85 21.43 -1.35 27.82
C GLU A 85 22.52 -1.57 26.76
N GLY A 86 23.15 -0.46 26.31
CA GLY A 86 24.19 -0.49 25.29
C GLY A 86 23.69 -0.70 23.85
N LYS A 87 22.38 -0.83 23.61
CA LYS A 87 21.81 -0.88 22.24
C LYS A 87 21.41 0.50 21.76
N LYS A 88 21.55 0.73 20.45
CA LYS A 88 21.03 1.92 19.78
C LYS A 88 19.68 1.59 19.15
N PRO A 89 18.63 2.41 19.36
CA PRO A 89 17.38 2.20 18.68
C PRO A 89 17.58 2.40 17.18
N ILE A 90 16.88 1.61 16.37
CA ILE A 90 16.85 1.83 14.93
C ILE A 90 16.03 3.11 14.72
N GLY A 91 16.70 4.17 14.24
CA GLY A 91 16.01 5.38 13.83
C GLY A 91 15.23 5.14 12.54
N SER A 92 14.02 5.66 12.47
CA SER A 92 13.30 5.82 11.21
C SER A 92 13.75 7.14 10.56
N LYS A 93 14.08 7.11 9.27
CA LYS A 93 14.39 8.32 8.48
C LYS A 93 13.14 8.81 7.77
#